data_AF-A0A8J2PQK2-F1
#
_entry.id   AF-A0A8J2PQK2-F1
#
_cell.length_a   1.000
_cell.length_b   1.000
_cell.length_c   1.000
_cell.angle_alpha   90.00
_cell.angle_beta   90.00
_cell.angle_gamma   90.00
#
_symmetry.space_group_name_H-M   'P 1'
#
loop_
_entity.id
_entity.type
_entity.pdbx_description
1 polymer ?
#
loop_
_entity_poly.entity_id
_entity_poly.type
_entity_poly.pdbx_seq_one_letter_code
_entity_poly.pdbx_strand_id
1 'polypeptide(L)'
;MLNRRMGYPEKFLSIRVDKTNDQRRYNAPRFNEVAVVFRSDDGEPPFGRDIRVYSKTETKGIVIQNAILNDVVDPMVYPILFPFGDRGWQPGILKSNVPLAKHIHITLMEYYAYRFSVRDEFNPFLMGGKLTQQRAVDAYAKTEANQLHWLRTHQKDLRV
;
A
#
# COMPACT_ATOMS: atom_id res chain seq x y z
N MET A 1 -29.79 3.78 22.71
CA MET A 1 -29.76 2.70 21.70
C MET A 1 -28.37 2.69 21.08
N LEU A 2 -27.53 1.72 21.47
CA LEU A 2 -26.14 1.61 21.00
C LEU A 2 -26.11 0.80 19.70
N ASN A 3 -25.78 1.45 18.59
CA ASN A 3 -25.53 0.79 17.31
C ASN A 3 -24.25 -0.05 17.41
N ARG A 4 -24.43 -1.35 17.62
CA ARG A 4 -23.40 -2.37 17.54
C ARG A 4 -22.97 -2.47 16.07
N ARG A 5 -21.89 -1.80 15.69
CA ARG A 5 -21.23 -2.05 14.39
C ARG A 5 -20.89 -3.55 14.36
N MET A 6 -21.55 -4.30 13.48
CA MET A 6 -21.21 -5.71 13.26
C MET A 6 -19.74 -5.77 12.86
N GLY A 7 -18.93 -6.38 13.73
CA GLY A 7 -17.50 -6.47 13.55
C GLY A 7 -17.19 -7.38 12.38
N TYR A 8 -16.73 -6.80 11.28
CA TYR A 8 -15.98 -7.57 10.29
C TYR A 8 -14.78 -8.20 11.00
N PRO A 9 -14.44 -9.48 10.76
CA PRO A 9 -13.29 -10.10 11.38
C PRO A 9 -12.03 -9.32 10.98
N GLU A 10 -11.40 -8.65 11.95
CA GLU A 10 -10.10 -8.00 11.78
C GLU A 10 -9.07 -9.07 11.43
N LYS A 11 -8.59 -9.06 10.19
CA LYS A 11 -7.55 -9.99 9.71
C LYS A 11 -6.22 -9.25 9.70
N PHE A 12 -5.29 -9.70 10.53
CA PHE A 12 -3.95 -9.16 10.59
C PHE A 12 -3.01 -9.97 9.71
N LEU A 13 -2.36 -9.32 8.74
CA LEU A 13 -1.19 -9.91 8.09
C LEU A 13 0.01 -9.67 9.01
N SER A 14 0.59 -10.76 9.54
CA SER A 14 1.83 -10.70 10.31
C SER A 14 2.87 -11.61 9.68
N ILE A 15 4.07 -11.09 9.45
CA ILE A 15 5.20 -11.90 8.99
C ILE A 15 5.78 -12.58 10.23
N ARG A 16 5.35 -13.83 10.47
CA ARG A 16 5.82 -14.65 11.58
C ARG A 16 6.92 -15.60 11.07
N VAL A 17 8.17 -15.31 11.41
CA VAL A 17 9.28 -16.23 11.16
C VAL A 17 9.30 -17.24 12.29
N ASP A 18 8.64 -18.37 12.10
CA ASP A 18 8.66 -19.48 13.04
C ASP A 18 9.94 -20.30 12.85
N LYS A 19 10.89 -20.16 13.80
CA LYS A 19 12.21 -20.79 13.72
C LYS A 19 12.20 -22.28 14.06
N THR A 20 11.09 -22.81 14.59
CA THR A 20 10.95 -24.23 14.97
C THR A 20 10.23 -25.05 13.91
N ASN A 21 9.68 -24.41 12.88
CA ASN A 21 8.95 -25.07 11.80
C ASN A 21 9.90 -25.57 10.70
N ASP A 22 9.55 -26.67 10.03
CA ASP A 22 10.40 -27.29 8.99
C ASP A 22 10.63 -26.31 7.83
N GLN A 23 11.89 -25.87 7.66
CA GLN A 23 12.31 -24.95 6.59
C GLN A 23 12.09 -25.53 5.18
N ARG A 24 11.78 -26.83 5.06
CA ARG A 24 11.52 -27.53 3.80
C ARG A 24 10.03 -27.60 3.43
N ARG A 25 9.12 -27.13 4.28
CA ARG A 25 7.66 -27.30 4.10
C ARG A 25 6.88 -26.04 3.75
N TYR A 26 7.57 -25.03 3.22
CA TYR A 26 7.01 -24.11 2.24
C TYR A 26 7.67 -24.44 0.92
N ASN A 27 6.90 -25.00 -0.03
CA ASN A 27 7.43 -25.33 -1.37
C ASN A 27 8.28 -24.16 -1.86
N ALA A 28 9.56 -24.42 -2.16
CA ALA A 28 10.41 -23.42 -2.80
C ALA A 28 9.60 -22.80 -3.95
N PRO A 29 9.50 -21.46 -4.02
CA PRO A 29 8.67 -20.80 -5.01
C PRO A 29 9.02 -21.36 -6.39
N ARG A 30 8.06 -22.04 -7.02
CA ARG A 30 8.28 -22.72 -8.31
C ARG A 30 8.48 -21.73 -9.46
N PHE A 31 8.08 -20.47 -9.24
CA PHE A 31 8.14 -19.37 -10.19
C PHE A 31 8.72 -18.13 -9.52
N ASN A 32 9.49 -17.33 -10.26
CA ASN A 32 10.05 -16.06 -9.77
C ASN A 32 9.04 -14.92 -9.99
N GLU A 33 7.82 -15.13 -9.48
CA GLU A 33 6.69 -14.20 -9.64
C GLU A 33 6.25 -13.69 -8.26
N VAL A 34 5.76 -12.45 -8.25
CA VAL A 34 5.17 -11.84 -7.07
C VAL A 34 3.71 -11.55 -7.39
N ALA A 35 2.83 -12.01 -6.51
CA ALA A 35 1.40 -11.77 -6.60
C ALA A 35 0.88 -11.29 -5.24
N VAL A 36 -0.15 -10.45 -5.28
CA VAL A 36 -0.89 -10.04 -4.10
C VAL A 36 -2.17 -10.86 -4.04
N VAL A 37 -2.39 -11.50 -2.89
CA VAL A 37 -3.60 -12.29 -2.62
C VAL A 37 -4.37 -11.59 -1.52
N PHE A 38 -5.62 -11.23 -1.81
CA PHE A 38 -6.57 -10.71 -0.83
C PHE A 38 -7.90 -11.44 -0.98
N ARG A 39 -8.70 -11.38 0.07
CA ARG A 39 -10.06 -11.92 0.07
C ARG A 39 -11.02 -10.78 0.32
N SER A 40 -11.95 -10.61 -0.61
CA SER A 40 -13.07 -9.69 -0.56
C SER A 40 -14.27 -10.40 -1.19
N ASP A 41 -15.47 -9.97 -0.81
CA ASP A 41 -16.69 -10.64 -1.28
C ASP A 41 -16.87 -10.49 -2.80
N ASP A 42 -16.42 -9.36 -3.35
CA ASP A 42 -16.56 -9.03 -4.78
C ASP A 42 -15.24 -9.15 -5.59
N GLY A 43 -14.15 -9.67 -5.00
CA GLY A 43 -12.83 -9.69 -5.64
C GLY A 43 -12.11 -8.33 -5.67
N GLU A 44 -12.68 -7.33 -4.98
CA GLU A 44 -12.19 -5.99 -4.68
C GLU A 44 -10.82 -5.94 -3.97
N PRO A 45 -9.73 -5.25 -4.37
CA PRO A 45 -8.63 -5.03 -3.44
C PRO A 45 -9.12 -4.21 -2.23
N PRO A 46 -8.83 -4.62 -0.98
CA PRO A 46 -9.35 -3.94 0.19
C PRO A 46 -8.72 -2.54 0.34
N PHE A 47 -9.58 -1.54 0.50
CA PHE A 47 -9.17 -0.16 0.76
C PHE A 47 -8.69 0.04 2.20
N GLY A 48 -9.41 -0.53 3.17
CA GLY A 48 -9.03 -0.55 4.57
C GLY A 48 -7.85 -1.48 4.80
N ARG A 49 -6.63 -0.94 4.72
CA ARG A 49 -5.41 -1.63 5.14
C ARG A 49 -4.90 -0.93 6.38
N ASP A 50 -4.78 -1.66 7.48
CA ASP A 50 -4.21 -1.12 8.70
C ASP A 50 -2.81 -1.70 8.88
N ILE A 51 -1.86 -0.86 9.28
CA ILE A 51 -0.54 -1.30 9.71
C ILE A 51 -0.47 -1.20 11.22
N ARG A 52 -0.19 -2.32 11.88
CA ARG A 52 0.03 -2.35 13.32
C ARG A 52 1.51 -2.54 13.62
N VAL A 53 2.09 -1.57 14.30
CA VAL A 53 3.49 -1.55 14.71
C VAL A 53 3.56 -1.92 16.17
N TYR A 54 4.38 -2.90 16.51
CA TYR A 54 4.65 -3.28 17.90
C TYR A 54 6.07 -2.87 18.25
N SER A 55 6.23 -2.11 19.33
CA SER A 55 7.55 -1.96 19.95
C SER A 55 7.97 -3.29 20.55
N LYS A 56 9.28 -3.57 20.58
CA LYS A 56 9.81 -4.75 21.27
C LYS A 56 9.53 -4.72 22.77
N THR A 57 9.37 -3.53 23.34
CA THR A 57 9.19 -3.31 24.78
C THR A 57 7.74 -3.13 25.20
N GLU A 58 6.83 -2.83 24.25
CA GLU A 58 5.42 -2.55 24.56
C GLU A 58 4.51 -3.61 23.95
N THR A 59 3.55 -4.08 24.75
CA THR A 59 2.52 -5.02 24.29
C THR A 59 1.40 -4.35 23.50
N LYS A 60 1.25 -3.02 23.63
CA LYS A 60 0.24 -2.25 22.92
C LYS A 60 0.83 -1.72 21.60
N GLY A 61 0.38 -2.29 20.48
CA GLY A 61 0.78 -1.83 19.16
C GLY A 61 0.13 -0.49 18.78
N ILE A 62 0.85 0.32 18.01
CA ILE A 62 0.34 1.50 17.33
C ILE A 62 -0.36 1.06 16.04
N VAL A 63 -1.57 1.55 15.79
CA VAL A 63 -2.33 1.24 14.55
C VAL A 63 -2.35 2.47 13.65
N ILE A 64 -1.83 2.31 12.44
CA ILE A 64 -1.97 3.27 11.34
C ILE A 64 -3.17 2.82 10.53
N GLN A 65 -4.27 3.55 10.65
CA GLN A 65 -5.50 3.31 9.90
C GLN A 65 -5.39 3.84 8.48
N ASN A 66 -6.11 3.22 7.53
CA ASN A 66 -6.16 3.65 6.13
C ASN A 66 -4.77 3.85 5.53
N ALA A 67 -3.92 2.85 5.71
CA ALA A 67 -2.51 2.87 5.37
C ALA A 67 -2.23 3.20 3.88
N ILE A 68 -3.19 3.00 2.99
CA ILE A 68 -3.09 3.38 1.57
C ILE A 68 -2.89 4.89 1.40
N LEU A 69 -3.51 5.71 2.27
CA LEU A 69 -3.49 7.17 2.19
C LEU A 69 -2.42 7.83 3.08
N ASN A 70 -1.61 7.02 3.78
CA ASN A 70 -0.66 7.52 4.75
C ASN A 70 0.77 7.51 4.17
N ASP A 71 1.42 8.67 4.22
CA ASP A 71 2.76 8.87 3.65
C ASP A 71 3.86 8.08 4.36
N VAL A 72 3.67 7.67 5.60
CA VAL A 72 4.69 6.95 6.38
C VAL A 72 4.72 5.45 6.05
N VAL A 73 3.65 4.93 5.44
CA VAL A 73 3.45 3.49 5.23
C VAL A 73 4.43 2.91 4.22
N ASP A 74 4.60 3.55 3.08
CA ASP A 74 5.52 3.07 2.04
C ASP A 74 6.97 2.99 2.56
N PRO A 75 7.51 4.03 3.25
CA PRO A 75 8.82 3.98 3.90
C PRO A 75 8.93 2.90 4.97
N MET A 76 7.88 2.68 5.75
CA MET A 76 7.87 1.65 6.81
C MET A 76 7.87 0.23 6.26
N VAL A 77 7.16 -0.02 5.16
CA VAL A 77 7.08 -1.35 4.53
C VAL A 77 8.33 -1.63 3.70
N TYR A 78 8.91 -0.59 3.08
CA TYR A 78 10.08 -0.71 2.21
C TYR A 78 11.28 0.13 2.66
N PRO A 79 11.79 0.03 3.90
CA PRO A 79 12.82 0.96 4.41
C PRO A 79 14.07 1.07 3.54
N ILE A 80 14.50 -0.04 2.95
CA ILE A 80 15.68 -0.10 2.06
C ILE A 80 15.48 0.72 0.78
N LEU A 81 14.24 0.88 0.31
CA LEU A 81 13.93 1.71 -0.85
C LEU A 81 13.85 3.21 -0.50
N PHE A 82 13.84 3.56 0.79
CA PHE A 82 13.79 4.93 1.29
C PHE A 82 15.02 5.23 2.16
N PRO A 83 16.23 5.23 1.58
CA PRO A 83 17.48 5.35 2.33
C PRO A 83 17.60 6.65 3.14
N PHE A 84 16.92 7.72 2.68
CA PHE A 84 16.90 9.02 3.36
C PHE A 84 15.66 9.25 4.23
N GLY A 85 14.78 8.25 4.35
CA GLY A 85 13.54 8.38 5.11
C GLY A 85 12.51 9.33 4.48
N ASP A 86 12.57 9.52 3.15
CA ASP A 86 11.61 10.34 2.43
C ASP A 86 10.18 9.85 2.67
N ARG A 87 9.23 10.78 2.61
CA ARG A 87 7.83 10.42 2.76
C ARG A 87 7.26 9.76 1.50
N GLY A 88 6.32 8.86 1.72
CA GLY A 88 5.47 8.24 0.70
C GLY A 88 4.44 9.22 0.14
N TRP A 89 3.45 8.69 -0.58
CA TRP A 89 2.33 9.48 -1.07
C TRP A 89 1.29 9.73 0.03
N GLN A 90 0.68 10.90 -0.01
CA GLN A 90 -0.52 11.24 0.76
C GLN A 90 -1.45 12.12 -0.10
N PRO A 91 -2.76 12.15 0.21
CA PRO A 91 -3.67 13.11 -0.39
C PRO A 91 -3.19 14.55 -0.17
N GLY A 92 -3.41 15.42 -1.17
CA GLY A 92 -3.10 16.84 -1.06
C GLY A 92 -1.71 17.27 -1.55
N ILE A 93 -0.86 16.34 -2.00
CA ILE A 93 0.42 16.73 -2.65
C ILE A 93 0.10 17.50 -3.93
N LEU A 94 0.62 18.73 -4.05
CA LEU A 94 0.41 19.59 -5.21
C LEU A 94 1.35 19.23 -6.36
N LYS A 95 0.84 19.33 -7.59
CA LYS A 95 1.68 19.25 -8.79
C LYS A 95 2.52 20.53 -8.92
N SER A 96 3.80 20.38 -9.22
CA SER A 96 4.66 21.52 -9.56
C SER A 96 4.42 21.99 -11.00
N ASN A 97 4.53 23.29 -11.24
CA ASN A 97 4.54 23.90 -12.58
C ASN A 97 3.29 23.66 -13.45
N VAL A 98 2.12 23.46 -12.84
CA VAL A 98 0.85 23.33 -13.58
C VAL A 98 0.02 24.61 -13.42
N PRO A 99 -0.42 25.26 -14.51
CA PRO A 99 -1.43 26.33 -14.43
C PRO A 99 -2.67 25.79 -13.72
N LEU A 100 -3.34 26.58 -12.88
CA LEU A 100 -4.58 26.20 -12.17
C LEU A 100 -5.63 25.63 -13.14
N ALA A 101 -5.58 24.33 -13.36
CA ALA A 101 -6.55 23.54 -14.11
C ALA A 101 -6.96 22.36 -13.23
N LYS A 102 -8.10 21.74 -13.56
CA LYS A 102 -8.93 20.80 -12.80
C LYS A 102 -8.25 19.69 -11.96
N HIS A 103 -6.94 19.48 -12.05
CA HIS A 103 -6.18 18.45 -11.34
C HIS A 103 -4.92 19.00 -10.67
N ILE A 104 -5.08 19.76 -9.59
CA ILE A 104 -3.98 20.38 -8.84
C ILE A 104 -3.19 19.39 -7.97
N HIS A 105 -3.79 18.26 -7.59
CA HIS A 105 -3.19 17.27 -6.71
C HIS A 105 -2.62 16.09 -7.49
N ILE A 106 -1.46 15.57 -7.05
CA ILE A 106 -0.85 14.34 -7.54
C ILE A 106 -1.70 13.15 -7.09
N THR A 107 -2.20 12.38 -8.04
CA THR A 107 -2.88 11.12 -7.75
C THR A 107 -1.89 10.02 -7.33
N LEU A 108 -2.38 9.01 -6.63
CA LEU A 108 -1.56 7.86 -6.22
C LEU A 108 -0.91 7.15 -7.42
N MET A 109 -1.65 7.05 -8.55
CA MET A 109 -1.13 6.49 -9.81
C MET A 109 0.03 7.33 -10.37
N GLU A 110 -0.14 8.66 -10.44
CA GLU A 110 0.90 9.56 -10.94
C GLU A 110 2.16 9.52 -10.06
N TYR A 111 1.98 9.41 -8.74
CA TYR A 111 3.09 9.24 -7.81
C TYR A 111 3.87 7.95 -8.09
N TYR A 112 3.19 6.80 -8.19
CA TYR A 112 3.87 5.54 -8.48
C TYR A 112 4.51 5.55 -9.87
N ALA A 113 3.84 6.08 -10.89
CA ALA A 113 4.39 6.23 -12.22
C ALA A 113 5.68 7.08 -12.20
N TYR A 114 5.68 8.19 -11.47
CA TYR A 114 6.88 9.04 -11.29
C TYR A 114 8.02 8.31 -10.58
N ARG A 115 7.72 7.48 -9.58
CA ARG A 115 8.73 6.71 -8.83
C ARG A 115 9.28 5.53 -9.64
N PHE A 116 8.49 4.96 -10.54
CA PHE A 116 8.88 3.86 -11.42
C PHE A 116 9.39 4.31 -12.80
N SER A 117 9.41 5.60 -13.11
CA SER A 117 9.96 6.06 -14.38
C SER A 117 11.47 5.85 -14.43
N VAL A 118 11.95 5.30 -15.54
CA VAL A 118 13.38 5.13 -15.83
C VAL A 118 14.01 6.50 -16.09
N ARG A 119 15.17 6.74 -15.45
CA ARG A 119 15.98 7.95 -15.56
C ARG A 119 17.46 7.54 -15.58
N ASP A 120 18.34 8.44 -15.98
CA ASP A 120 19.79 8.20 -16.00
C ASP A 120 20.42 8.16 -14.60
N GLU A 121 19.65 8.46 -13.56
CA GLU A 121 20.06 8.48 -12.15
C GLU A 121 19.79 7.15 -11.44
N PHE A 122 20.53 6.88 -10.37
CA PHE A 122 20.26 5.74 -9.50
C PHE A 122 18.85 5.84 -8.90
N ASN A 123 18.00 4.86 -9.21
CA ASN A 123 16.64 4.79 -8.67
C ASN A 123 16.51 3.55 -7.75
N PRO A 124 16.47 3.73 -6.41
CA PRO A 124 16.35 2.60 -5.49
C PRO A 124 15.05 1.81 -5.72
N PHE A 125 13.96 2.49 -6.15
CA PHE A 125 12.67 1.84 -6.41
C PHE A 125 12.72 0.86 -7.59
N LEU A 126 13.61 1.07 -8.56
CA LEU A 126 13.78 0.18 -9.71
C LEU A 126 14.88 -0.88 -9.49
N MET A 127 15.91 -0.56 -8.72
CA MET A 127 17.08 -1.43 -8.52
C MET A 127 16.94 -2.40 -7.33
N GLY A 128 15.82 -2.38 -6.62
CA GLY A 128 15.53 -3.26 -5.48
C GLY A 128 15.22 -4.72 -5.82
N GLY A 129 15.26 -5.13 -7.10
CA GLY A 129 15.07 -6.51 -7.53
C GLY A 129 13.71 -7.09 -7.11
N LYS A 130 13.71 -8.14 -6.29
CA LYS A 130 12.45 -8.74 -5.77
C LYS A 130 11.62 -7.76 -4.94
N LEU A 131 12.28 -6.82 -4.25
CA LEU A 131 11.59 -5.79 -3.46
C LEU A 131 10.86 -4.80 -4.37
N THR A 132 11.44 -4.47 -5.52
CA THR A 132 10.79 -3.69 -6.58
C THR A 132 9.55 -4.39 -7.11
N GLN A 133 9.63 -5.70 -7.37
CA GLN A 133 8.46 -6.49 -7.80
C GLN A 133 7.34 -6.46 -6.76
N GLN A 134 7.67 -6.67 -5.48
CA GLN A 134 6.69 -6.56 -4.38
C GLN A 134 6.05 -5.19 -4.31
N ARG A 135 6.86 -4.12 -4.41
CA ARG A 135 6.36 -2.76 -4.42
C ARG A 135 5.46 -2.49 -5.62
N ALA A 136 5.78 -3.01 -6.79
CA ALA A 136 4.97 -2.81 -8.01
C ALA A 136 3.57 -3.41 -7.86
N VAL A 137 3.48 -4.66 -7.36
CA VAL A 137 2.19 -5.31 -7.15
C VAL A 137 1.40 -4.63 -6.02
N ASP A 138 2.06 -4.20 -4.94
CA ASP A 138 1.42 -3.44 -3.88
C ASP A 138 0.91 -2.07 -4.38
N ALA A 139 1.71 -1.35 -5.16
CA ALA A 139 1.34 -0.08 -5.79
C ALA A 139 0.11 -0.22 -6.68
N TYR A 140 0.05 -1.27 -7.50
CA TYR A 140 -1.15 -1.60 -8.28
C TYR A 140 -2.36 -1.80 -7.38
N ALA A 141 -2.27 -2.71 -6.40
CA ALA A 141 -3.39 -3.02 -5.52
C ALA A 141 -3.85 -1.81 -4.69
N LYS A 142 -2.93 -0.92 -4.29
CA LYS A 142 -3.24 0.34 -3.61
C LYS A 142 -3.96 1.32 -4.53
N THR A 143 -3.51 1.43 -5.77
CA THR A 143 -4.09 2.34 -6.76
C THR A 143 -5.50 1.92 -7.15
N GLU A 144 -5.69 0.64 -7.46
CA GLU A 144 -7.02 0.07 -7.76
C GLU A 144 -7.99 0.25 -6.59
N ALA A 145 -7.56 -0.07 -5.36
CA ALA A 145 -8.41 0.12 -4.18
C ALA A 145 -8.82 1.59 -3.99
N ASN A 146 -7.88 2.53 -4.21
CA ASN A 146 -8.16 3.96 -4.11
C ASN A 146 -9.14 4.44 -5.19
N GLN A 147 -8.98 3.99 -6.44
CA GLN A 147 -9.87 4.35 -7.55
C GLN A 147 -11.28 3.80 -7.33
N LEU A 148 -11.41 2.52 -6.99
CA LEU A 148 -12.70 1.89 -6.69
C LEU A 148 -13.40 2.57 -5.51
N HIS A 149 -12.65 2.94 -4.46
CA HIS A 149 -13.19 3.69 -3.34
C HIS A 149 -13.72 5.07 -3.78
N TRP A 150 -12.99 5.77 -4.64
CA TRP A 150 -13.43 7.05 -5.20
C TRP A 150 -14.71 6.89 -6.03
N LEU A 151 -14.77 5.91 -6.94
CA LEU A 151 -15.96 5.64 -7.78
C LEU A 151 -17.20 5.35 -6.93
N ARG A 152 -17.06 4.53 -5.88
CA ARG A 152 -18.14 4.20 -4.96
C ARG A 152 -18.66 5.41 -4.19
N THR A 153 -17.76 6.27 -3.73
CA THR A 153 -18.13 7.44 -2.91
C THR A 153 -18.70 8.59 -3.75
N HIS A 154 -18.29 8.71 -5.01
CA HIS A 154 -18.74 9.75 -5.94
C HIS A 154 -19.81 9.25 -6.93
N GLN A 155 -20.43 8.10 -6.65
CA GLN A 155 -21.43 7.50 -7.53
C GLN A 155 -22.61 8.43 -7.85
N LYS A 156 -22.97 9.34 -6.93
CA LYS A 156 -24.03 10.34 -7.15
C LYS A 156 -23.64 11.39 -8.19
N ASP A 157 -22.37 11.76 -8.25
CA ASP A 157 -21.85 12.74 -9.20
C ASP A 157 -21.66 12.14 -10.60
N LEU A 158 -21.54 10.80 -10.66
CA LEU A 158 -21.37 10.03 -11.90
C LEU A 158 -22.70 9.55 -12.52
N ARG A 159 -23.76 9.44 -11.71
CA ARG A 159 -25.10 9.07 -12.20
C ARG A 159 -25.79 10.32 -12.73
N VAL A 160 -25.73 10.51 -14.05
CA VAL A 160 -26.54 11.48 -14.81
C VAL A 160 -27.94 10.93 -15.03
#